data_AF-A0A9D9D069-F1
#
_entry.id   AF-A0A9D9D069-F1
#
_cell.length_a   1.000
_cell.length_b   1.000
_cell.length_c   1.000
_cell.angle_alpha   90.00
_cell.angle_beta   90.00
_cell.angle_gamma   90.00
#
_symmetry.space_group_name_H-M   'P 1'
#
loop_
_entity.id
_entity.type
_entity.pdbx_description
1 polymer ?
#
loop_
_entity_poly.entity_id
_entity_poly.type
_entity_poly.pdbx_seq_one_letter_code
_entity_poly.pdbx_strand_id
1 'polypeptide(L)'
;AATYIYRLSLSSDIRKVKRMSYADAEIVELTAKEGSKITKGFVKDLNLPMNMFIGGVIRNGESFIVNGMSEIFAGDKVVVFCLKSSIKRLSELFN
;
A
#
# COMPACT_ATOMS: atom_id res chain seq x y z
N ALA A 1 -5.08 7.15 27.54
CA ALA A 1 -3.82 7.92 27.48
C ALA A 1 -2.67 6.93 27.32
N ALA A 2 -1.72 6.99 26.38
CA ALA A 2 -1.41 7.92 25.30
C ALA A 2 -0.87 7.07 24.13
N THR A 3 -1.39 7.29 22.91
CA THR A 3 -0.88 6.62 21.71
C THR A 3 0.45 7.25 21.33
N TYR A 4 1.54 6.63 21.75
CA TYR A 4 2.89 7.07 21.42
C TYR A 4 3.16 6.74 19.95
N ILE A 5 3.15 7.75 19.09
CA ILE A 5 3.45 7.61 17.67
C ILE A 5 4.94 7.34 17.54
N TYR A 6 5.29 6.06 17.41
CA TYR A 6 6.66 5.59 17.24
C TYR A 6 7.15 5.97 15.84
N ARG A 7 7.98 7.01 15.76
CA ARG A 7 8.63 7.49 14.53
C ARG A 7 9.90 6.64 14.30
N LEU A 8 9.78 5.48 13.64
CA LEU A 8 10.95 4.67 13.24
C LEU A 8 11.29 4.87 11.78
N SER A 9 12.55 5.21 11.54
CA SER A 9 13.25 5.12 10.26
C SER A 9 13.13 3.73 9.67
N LEU A 10 12.10 3.52 8.84
CA LEU A 10 12.06 2.43 7.87
C LEU A 10 12.38 3.04 6.51
N SER A 11 13.38 2.46 5.87
CA SER A 11 13.89 2.73 4.52
C SER A 11 12.90 3.43 3.58
N SER A 12 13.13 4.73 3.43
CA SER A 12 12.90 5.62 2.27
C SER A 12 11.56 5.67 1.51
N ASP A 13 10.60 4.78 1.69
CA ASP A 13 9.37 4.77 0.85
C ASP A 13 8.03 4.67 1.57
N ILE A 14 8.02 4.43 2.89
CA ILE A 14 6.78 4.23 3.64
C ILE A 14 6.39 5.51 4.36
N ARG A 15 5.37 6.22 3.85
CA ARG A 15 5.01 7.58 4.32
C ARG A 15 4.10 7.60 5.55
N LYS A 16 3.31 6.54 5.81
CA LYS A 16 2.42 6.49 6.99
C LYS A 16 1.95 5.06 7.27
N VAL A 17 2.03 4.63 8.54
CA VAL A 17 1.51 3.34 9.01
C VAL A 17 0.49 3.59 10.12
N LYS A 18 -0.74 3.09 9.98
CA LYS A 18 -1.76 3.13 11.04
C LYS A 18 -2.06 1.69 11.50
N ARG A 19 -1.88 1.42 12.80
CA ARG A 19 -2.18 0.12 13.42
C ARG A 19 -3.67 0.04 13.77
N MET A 20 -4.32 -1.08 13.43
CA MET A 20 -5.65 -1.42 13.94
C MET A 20 -5.49 -2.57 14.96
N SER A 21 -5.63 -2.28 16.25
CA SER A 21 -5.24 -3.17 17.34
C SER A 21 -6.05 -4.47 17.52
N TYR A 22 -7.02 -4.77 16.65
CA TYR A 22 -7.87 -5.97 16.75
C TYR A 22 -7.51 -7.06 15.72
N ALA A 23 -6.76 -6.73 14.68
CA ALA A 23 -6.22 -7.68 13.70
C ALA A 23 -4.74 -7.38 13.56
N ASP A 24 -3.87 -8.37 13.37
CA ASP A 24 -2.43 -8.19 13.10
C ASP A 24 -2.14 -7.55 11.72
N ALA A 25 -3.00 -6.63 11.28
CA ALA A 25 -3.01 -5.92 10.03
C ALA A 25 -2.56 -4.46 10.23
N GLU A 26 -1.74 -3.99 9.29
CA GLU A 26 -1.26 -2.62 9.18
C GLU A 26 -1.86 -1.98 7.92
N ILE A 27 -2.25 -0.71 8.04
CA ILE A 27 -2.62 0.12 6.90
C ILE A 27 -1.37 0.91 6.50
N VAL A 28 -0.95 0.75 5.25
CA VAL A 28 0.26 1.35 4.69
C VAL A 28 -0.11 2.21 3.48
N GLU A 29 0.38 3.45 3.46
CA GLU A 29 0.32 4.32 2.29
C GLU A 29 1.65 4.29 1.53
N LEU A 30 1.60 3.92 0.25
CA LEU A 30 2.75 3.80 -0.64
C LEU A 30 2.53 4.61 -1.91
N THR A 31 3.61 5.13 -2.48
CA THR A 31 3.57 5.77 -3.79
C THR A 31 4.06 4.77 -4.83
N ALA A 32 3.29 4.53 -5.90
CA ALA A 32 3.71 3.66 -6.98
C ALA A 32 4.85 4.31 -7.77
N LYS A 33 6.02 3.68 -7.82
CA LYS A 33 7.14 4.17 -8.62
C LYS A 33 6.97 3.85 -10.09
N GLU A 34 7.58 4.68 -10.91
CA GLU A 34 7.68 4.41 -12.35
C GLU A 34 8.38 3.07 -12.59
N GLY A 35 7.83 2.24 -13.48
CA GLY A 35 8.35 0.92 -13.80
C GLY A 35 8.16 -0.19 -12.75
N SER A 36 7.62 0.15 -11.57
CA SER A 36 7.34 -0.82 -10.51
C SER A 36 6.32 -1.88 -10.93
N LYS A 37 6.29 -3.03 -10.26
CA LYS A 37 5.38 -4.13 -10.63
C LYS A 37 3.91 -3.74 -10.51
N ILE A 38 3.57 -2.88 -9.54
CA ILE A 38 2.18 -2.45 -9.33
C ILE A 38 1.60 -1.65 -10.51
N THR A 39 2.44 -1.09 -11.39
CA THR A 39 1.99 -0.27 -12.53
C THR A 39 1.87 -1.03 -13.86
N LYS A 40 2.05 -2.35 -13.84
CA LYS A 40 2.18 -3.18 -15.07
C LYS A 40 0.86 -3.74 -15.60
N GLY A 41 -0.28 -3.31 -15.07
CA GLY A 41 -1.60 -3.69 -15.57
C GLY A 41 -2.70 -3.65 -14.51
N PHE A 42 -3.79 -4.35 -14.79
CA PHE A 42 -4.96 -4.42 -13.92
C PHE A 42 -4.66 -5.13 -12.61
N VAL A 43 -5.20 -4.62 -11.52
CA VAL A 43 -5.01 -5.16 -10.16
C VAL A 43 -5.26 -6.66 -10.06
N LYS A 44 -6.27 -7.19 -10.76
CA LYS A 44 -6.58 -8.63 -10.79
C LYS A 44 -5.46 -9.50 -11.39
N ASP A 45 -4.61 -8.92 -12.25
CA ASP A 45 -3.55 -9.61 -13.00
C ASP A 45 -2.16 -9.46 -12.32
N LEU A 46 -2.06 -8.66 -11.25
CA LEU A 46 -0.78 -8.33 -10.59
C LEU A 46 -0.26 -9.39 -9.59
N ASN A 47 -0.93 -10.54 -9.46
CA ASN A 47 -0.55 -11.61 -8.52
C ASN A 47 -0.20 -11.10 -7.11
N LEU A 48 -1.13 -10.33 -6.54
CA LEU A 48 -0.94 -9.74 -5.20
C LEU A 48 -0.77 -10.84 -4.13
N PRO A 49 0.06 -10.60 -3.09
CA PRO A 49 0.19 -11.51 -1.97
C PRO A 49 -1.17 -11.80 -1.30
N MET A 50 -1.39 -13.05 -0.88
CA MET A 50 -2.67 -13.52 -0.31
C MET A 50 -3.10 -12.78 0.97
N ASN A 51 -2.17 -12.11 1.66
CA ASN A 51 -2.40 -11.35 2.89
C ASN A 51 -2.31 -9.83 2.67
N MET A 52 -2.61 -9.36 1.47
CA MET A 52 -2.57 -7.97 1.05
C MET A 52 -3.88 -7.61 0.33
N PHE A 53 -4.49 -6.50 0.75
CA PHE A 53 -5.67 -5.93 0.12
C PHE A 53 -5.43 -4.46 -0.22
N ILE A 54 -5.77 -4.07 -1.44
CA ILE A 54 -5.71 -2.67 -1.86
C ILE A 54 -7.05 -2.03 -1.49
N GLY A 55 -7.01 -1.01 -0.63
CA GLY A 55 -8.22 -0.29 -0.22
C GLY A 55 -8.68 0.74 -1.23
N GLY A 56 -7.73 1.48 -1.80
CA GLY A 56 -8.02 2.57 -2.71
C GLY A 56 -6.77 3.27 -3.19
N VAL A 57 -6.95 4.16 -4.16
CA VAL A 57 -5.89 4.98 -4.72
C VAL A 57 -6.26 6.45 -4.65
N ILE A 58 -5.28 7.31 -4.39
CA ILE A 58 -5.41 8.75 -4.44
C ILE A 58 -4.55 9.23 -5.61
N ARG A 59 -5.20 9.84 -6.60
CA ARG A 59 -4.60 10.36 -7.83
C ARG A 59 -5.01 11.81 -8.00
N ASN A 60 -4.03 12.71 -8.16
CA ASN A 60 -4.28 14.15 -8.32
C ASN A 60 -5.13 14.78 -7.20
N GLY A 61 -5.11 14.21 -5.99
CA GLY A 61 -5.91 14.68 -4.85
C GLY A 61 -7.32 14.08 -4.76
N GLU A 62 -7.74 13.29 -5.75
CA GLU A 62 -9.03 12.58 -5.74
C GLU A 62 -8.84 11.13 -5.33
N SER A 63 -9.79 10.58 -4.57
CA SER A 63 -9.79 9.19 -4.10
C SER A 63 -10.68 8.30 -4.95
N PHE A 64 -10.19 7.10 -5.25
CA PHE A 64 -10.87 6.10 -6.06
C PHE A 64 -10.86 4.75 -5.34
N ILE A 65 -12.00 4.06 -5.40
CA ILE A 65 -12.11 2.68 -4.92
C ILE A 65 -11.44 1.78 -5.96
N VAL A 66 -10.52 0.93 -5.50
CA VAL A 66 -9.83 -0.02 -6.36
C VAL A 66 -10.65 -1.30 -6.48
N ASN A 67 -10.83 -1.79 -7.70
CA ASN A 67 -11.36 -3.12 -8.00
C ASN A 67 -10.39 -3.88 -8.91
N GLY A 68 -10.75 -5.11 -9.28
CA GLY A 68 -9.88 -5.95 -10.11
C GLY A 68 -9.54 -5.37 -11.50
N MET A 69 -10.39 -4.50 -12.04
CA MET A 69 -10.18 -3.82 -13.34
C MET A 69 -9.54 -2.44 -13.19
N SER A 70 -9.19 -2.01 -11.97
CA SER A 70 -8.47 -0.76 -11.77
C SER A 70 -7.00 -0.94 -12.15
N GLU A 71 -6.43 0.10 -12.76
CA GLU A 71 -5.00 0.22 -13.01
C GLU A 71 -4.39 1.28 -12.11
N ILE A 72 -3.21 0.98 -11.58
CA ILE A 72 -2.42 1.87 -10.75
C ILE A 72 -1.33 2.46 -11.65
N PHE A 73 -1.17 3.78 -11.62
CA PHE A 73 -0.18 4.49 -12.41
C PHE A 73 0.95 5.03 -11.53
N ALA A 74 2.09 5.32 -12.15
CA ALA A 74 3.20 5.95 -11.45
C ALA A 74 2.76 7.28 -10.80
N GLY A 75 3.19 7.51 -9.57
CA GLY A 75 2.81 8.68 -8.78
C GLY A 75 1.52 8.53 -7.98
N ASP A 76 0.72 7.49 -8.24
CA ASP A 76 -0.46 7.19 -7.44
C ASP A 76 -0.08 6.87 -6.00
N LYS A 77 -0.86 7.40 -5.04
CA LYS A 77 -0.77 6.99 -3.64
C LYS A 77 -1.77 5.87 -3.38
N VAL A 78 -1.29 4.69 -3.06
CA VAL A 78 -2.13 3.51 -2.85
C VAL A 78 -2.20 3.20 -1.37
N VAL A 79 -3.41 3.00 -0.86
CA VAL A 79 -3.67 2.56 0.51
C VAL A 79 -3.80 1.04 0.51
N VAL A 80 -2.97 0.38 1.30
CA VAL A 80 -2.91 -1.08 1.37
C VAL A 80 -3.12 -1.55 2.81
N PHE A 81 -3.96 -2.58 2.98
CA PHE A 81 -4.13 -3.33 4.21
C PHE A 81 -3.35 -4.63 4.10
N CYS A 82 -2.39 -4.86 4.99
CA CYS A 82 -1.61 -6.09 4.96
C CYS A 82 -1.19 -6.54 6.35
N LEU A 83 -0.94 -7.85 6.53
CA LEU A 83 -0.30 -8.34 7.74
C LEU A 83 1.14 -7.80 7.84
N LYS A 84 1.64 -7.60 9.05
CA LYS A 84 3.00 -7.06 9.29
C LYS A 84 4.10 -7.87 8.58
N SER A 85 3.94 -9.19 8.48
CA SER A 85 4.86 -10.09 7.77
C SER A 85 4.97 -9.81 6.27
N SER A 86 4.00 -9.11 5.68
CA SER A 86 3.90 -8.87 4.23
C SER A 86 4.47 -7.52 3.78
N ILE A 87 4.86 -6.63 4.71
CA ILE A 87 5.32 -5.27 4.41
C ILE A 87 6.56 -5.26 3.52
N LYS A 88 7.51 -6.19 3.73
CA LYS A 88 8.73 -6.26 2.92
C LYS A 88 8.39 -6.60 1.45
N ARG A 89 7.55 -7.60 1.23
CA ARG A 89 7.09 -8.02 -0.10
C ARG A 89 6.22 -6.97 -0.77
N LEU A 90 5.46 -6.21 0.02
CA LEU A 90 4.71 -5.06 -0.44
C LEU A 90 5.65 -3.98 -1.01
N SER A 91 6.74 -3.65 -0.30
CA SER A 91 7.72 -2.66 -0.80
C SER A 91 8.37 -3.08 -2.13
N GLU A 92 8.61 -4.37 -2.35
CA GLU A 92 9.14 -4.90 -3.62
C GLU A 92 8.15 -4.80 -4.80
N LEU A 93 6.85 -4.67 -4.53
CA LEU A 93 5.82 -4.51 -5.57
C LEU A 93 5.74 -3.06 -6.07
N PHE A 94 6.05 -2.10 -5.19
CA PHE A 94 5.95 -0.65 -5.42
C PHE A 94 7.28 0.00 -5.85
N ASN A 95 8.39 -0.76 -5.81
CA ASN A 95 9.71 -0.34 -6.28
C ASN A 95 10.05 -0.88 -7.67
#